data_AF-H3HCD8-F1
#
_entry.id   AF-H3HCD8-F1
#
_cell.length_a   1.000
_cell.length_b   1.000
_cell.length_c   1.000
_cell.angle_alpha   90.00
_cell.angle_beta   90.00
_cell.angle_gamma   90.00
#
_symmetry.space_group_name_H-M   'P 1'
#
loop_
_entity.id
_entity.type
_entity.pdbx_description
1 polymer ?
#
loop_
_entity_poly.entity_id
_entity_poly.type
_entity_poly.pdbx_seq_one_letter_code
_entity_poly.pdbx_strand_id
1 'polypeptide(L)'
;METPPSIKQQYASPPREAPEQRRRRLANRRAAKYRHFRSLAHAADPTAALQRQQNTRRQRERRAQLDDEARDRMRAQNRSRQQLRRQSLSARAKQEDREKQRTRQRERRQTLNAEAREELRARERLRVRRRRRQLKAALPAPLHVQERERLPHLRLAPELPTLRQHQEQQRQRLPFGGGVQITLPPPPMERVRTFPSLPHLQQVTRPSASLLLATPPPSLFPMPGPLAATSTIPGSAASGLPTVASAVAAAATRPTPIMPS
;
A
#
# COMPACT_ATOMS: atom_id res chain seq x y z
N MET A 1 -0.87 -23.48 10.44
CA MET A 1 -1.27 -23.49 11.85
C MET A 1 -2.47 -24.39 11.99
N GLU A 2 -2.29 -25.48 12.70
CA GLU A 2 -3.41 -26.34 13.01
C GLU A 2 -4.35 -25.62 13.97
N THR A 3 -5.66 -25.79 13.77
CA THR A 3 -6.65 -25.19 14.65
C THR A 3 -6.65 -25.98 15.96
N PRO A 4 -6.64 -25.32 17.13
CA PRO A 4 -6.75 -26.03 18.40
C PRO A 4 -7.96 -26.99 18.38
N PRO A 5 -7.83 -28.19 18.96
CA PRO A 5 -8.87 -29.22 18.91
C PRO A 5 -10.20 -28.73 19.48
N SER A 6 -10.17 -27.95 20.57
CA SER A 6 -11.34 -27.32 21.17
C SER A 6 -12.12 -26.45 20.17
N ILE A 7 -11.42 -25.61 19.40
CA ILE A 7 -12.02 -24.74 18.36
C ILE A 7 -12.49 -25.58 17.16
N LYS A 8 -11.83 -26.69 16.83
CA LYS A 8 -12.30 -27.60 15.76
C LYS A 8 -13.64 -28.23 16.13
N GLN A 9 -13.77 -28.70 17.37
CA GLN A 9 -14.99 -29.35 17.88
C GLN A 9 -16.14 -28.35 18.02
N GLN A 10 -15.90 -27.21 18.69
CA GLN A 10 -16.92 -26.19 18.94
C GLN A 10 -17.54 -25.62 17.66
N TYR A 11 -16.77 -25.57 16.57
CA TYR A 11 -17.21 -25.05 15.28
C TYR A 11 -17.19 -26.12 14.20
N ALA A 12 -17.45 -27.38 14.55
CA ALA A 12 -17.66 -28.46 13.58
C ALA A 12 -18.86 -28.14 12.67
N SER A 13 -18.87 -28.68 11.45
CA SER A 13 -19.95 -28.41 10.49
C SER A 13 -21.20 -29.22 10.86
N PRO A 14 -22.36 -28.59 11.13
CA PRO A 14 -23.61 -29.31 11.32
C PRO A 14 -24.10 -29.94 10.00
N PRO A 15 -24.82 -31.08 10.04
CA PRO A 15 -25.26 -31.79 8.83
C PRO A 15 -26.20 -31.01 7.89
N ARG A 16 -26.98 -30.04 8.40
CA ARG A 16 -27.96 -29.24 7.63
C ARG A 16 -27.81 -27.74 7.89
N GLU A 17 -26.57 -27.24 7.82
CA GLU A 17 -26.27 -25.83 8.09
C GLU A 17 -26.69 -24.91 6.92
N ALA A 18 -27.51 -23.90 7.20
CA ALA A 18 -27.88 -22.89 6.21
C ALA A 18 -26.68 -22.01 5.80
N PRO A 19 -26.65 -21.40 4.59
CA PRO A 19 -25.52 -20.58 4.14
C PRO A 19 -25.16 -19.43 5.09
N GLU A 20 -26.16 -18.78 5.70
CA GLU A 20 -25.93 -17.70 6.67
C GLU A 20 -25.34 -18.20 7.98
N GLN A 21 -25.85 -19.33 8.50
CA GLN A 21 -25.33 -19.98 9.70
C GLN A 21 -23.87 -20.41 9.48
N ARG A 22 -23.56 -20.96 8.29
CA ARG A 22 -22.19 -21.29 7.88
C ARG A 22 -21.28 -20.08 7.87
N ARG A 23 -21.73 -18.94 7.32
CA ARG A 23 -20.96 -17.69 7.35
C ARG A 23 -20.66 -17.25 8.78
N ARG A 24 -21.67 -17.24 9.66
CA ARG A 24 -21.52 -16.90 11.08
C ARG A 24 -20.57 -17.86 11.81
N ARG A 25 -20.74 -19.17 11.65
CA ARG A 25 -19.86 -20.19 12.25
C ARG A 25 -18.41 -20.03 11.80
N LEU A 26 -18.18 -19.85 10.49
CA LEU A 26 -16.82 -19.65 9.97
C LEU A 26 -16.21 -18.34 10.46
N ALA A 27 -16.99 -17.26 10.56
CA ALA A 27 -16.53 -16.01 11.15
C ALA A 27 -16.14 -16.18 12.62
N ASN A 28 -16.99 -16.83 13.43
CA ASN A 28 -16.70 -17.10 14.85
C ASN A 28 -15.50 -18.03 15.02
N ARG A 29 -15.38 -19.07 14.17
CA ARG A 29 -14.21 -19.95 14.16
C ARG A 29 -12.92 -19.18 13.83
N ARG A 30 -12.95 -18.25 12.87
CA ARG A 30 -11.81 -17.37 12.54
C ARG A 30 -11.48 -16.44 13.71
N ALA A 31 -12.49 -15.86 14.36
CA ALA A 31 -12.31 -14.99 15.51
C ALA A 31 -11.72 -15.73 16.71
N ALA A 32 -12.22 -16.93 17.03
CA ALA A 32 -11.69 -17.78 18.09
C ALA A 32 -10.22 -18.16 17.82
N LYS A 33 -9.90 -18.57 16.59
CA LYS A 33 -8.51 -18.80 16.16
C LYS A 33 -7.65 -17.56 16.37
N TYR A 34 -8.13 -16.41 15.93
CA TYR A 34 -7.39 -15.16 16.04
C TYR A 34 -7.10 -14.81 17.50
N ARG A 35 -8.10 -14.89 18.39
CA ARG A 35 -7.92 -14.65 19.83
C ARG A 35 -6.88 -15.59 20.43
N HIS A 36 -6.97 -16.89 20.14
CA HIS A 36 -6.02 -17.90 20.60
C HIS A 36 -4.59 -17.63 20.11
N PHE A 37 -4.38 -17.38 18.81
CA PHE A 37 -3.03 -17.11 18.31
C PHE A 37 -2.50 -15.74 18.70
N ARG A 38 -3.39 -14.77 18.96
CA ARG A 38 -3.01 -13.45 19.45
C ARG A 38 -2.55 -13.51 20.90
N SER A 39 -3.22 -14.29 21.76
CA SER A 39 -2.77 -14.48 23.15
C SER A 39 -1.38 -15.14 23.21
N LEU A 40 -1.13 -16.15 22.35
CA LEU A 40 0.19 -16.78 22.22
C LEU A 40 1.27 -15.82 21.71
N ALA A 41 0.90 -14.84 20.89
CA ALA A 41 1.87 -13.85 20.37
C ALA A 41 2.20 -12.73 21.37
N HIS A 42 1.34 -12.50 22.37
CA HIS A 42 1.54 -11.47 23.41
C HIS A 42 2.19 -12.02 24.67
N ALA A 43 1.94 -13.30 25.00
CA ALA A 43 2.86 -14.02 25.86
C ALA A 43 4.22 -14.02 25.17
N ALA A 44 5.31 -13.69 25.88
CA ALA A 44 6.68 -13.80 25.38
C ALA A 44 7.09 -15.27 25.24
N ASP A 45 6.22 -16.04 24.59
CA ASP A 45 6.26 -17.48 24.54
C ASP A 45 7.27 -17.89 23.46
N PRO A 46 8.33 -18.62 23.81
CA PRO A 46 9.33 -19.10 22.85
C PRO A 46 8.70 -19.93 21.72
N THR A 47 7.54 -20.54 21.96
CA THR A 47 6.81 -21.30 20.93
C THR A 47 6.35 -20.41 19.78
N ALA A 48 5.92 -19.16 20.04
CA ALA A 48 5.47 -18.24 19.01
C ALA A 48 6.62 -17.80 18.09
N ALA A 49 7.83 -17.63 18.64
CA ALA A 49 9.03 -17.30 17.87
C ALA A 49 9.45 -18.47 16.95
N LEU A 50 9.55 -19.68 17.51
CA LEU A 50 9.83 -20.91 16.74
C LEU A 50 8.82 -21.08 15.60
N GLN A 51 7.55 -20.81 15.87
CA GLN A 51 6.48 -20.93 14.89
C GLN A 51 6.61 -19.92 13.73
N ARG A 52 7.01 -18.67 14.02
CA ARG A 52 7.32 -17.66 12.98
C ARG A 52 8.50 -18.11 12.13
N GLN A 53 9.53 -18.68 12.75
CA GLN A 53 10.70 -19.21 12.05
C GLN A 53 10.31 -20.36 11.11
N GLN A 54 9.52 -21.33 11.59
CA GLN A 54 9.02 -22.43 10.76
C GLN A 54 8.15 -21.96 9.59
N ASN A 55 7.26 -20.98 9.82
CA ASN A 55 6.44 -20.41 8.74
C ASN A 55 7.30 -19.68 7.70
N THR A 56 8.33 -18.96 8.15
CA THR A 56 9.29 -18.30 7.27
C THR A 56 10.06 -19.33 6.45
N ARG A 57 10.53 -20.42 7.06
CA ARG A 57 11.20 -21.54 6.40
C ARG A 57 10.31 -22.17 5.33
N ARG A 58 9.08 -22.58 5.68
CA ARG A 58 8.11 -23.16 4.73
C ARG A 58 7.78 -22.20 3.59
N GLN A 59 7.72 -20.90 3.85
CA GLN A 59 7.48 -19.90 2.80
C GLN A 59 8.67 -19.77 1.85
N ARG A 60 9.91 -19.84 2.36
CA ARG A 60 11.12 -19.86 1.54
C ARG A 60 11.19 -21.10 0.67
N GLU A 61 10.96 -22.28 1.26
CA GLU A 61 10.93 -23.56 0.55
C GLU A 61 9.90 -23.55 -0.59
N ARG A 62 8.66 -23.11 -0.31
CA ARG A 62 7.63 -22.96 -1.36
C ARG A 62 8.04 -22.00 -2.46
N ARG A 63 8.75 -20.91 -2.15
CA ARG A 63 9.22 -19.94 -3.15
C ARG A 63 10.39 -20.48 -3.98
N ALA A 64 11.24 -21.30 -3.38
CA ALA A 64 12.37 -21.94 -4.07
C ALA A 64 11.88 -22.93 -5.12
N GLN A 65 10.78 -23.63 -4.84
CA GLN A 65 10.13 -24.59 -5.75
C GLN A 65 9.26 -23.96 -6.84
N LEU A 66 9.14 -22.62 -6.91
CA LEU A 66 8.35 -21.99 -7.97
C LEU A 66 9.14 -21.95 -9.27
N ASP A 67 8.46 -22.28 -10.37
CA ASP A 67 8.95 -22.07 -11.73
C ASP A 67 9.06 -20.57 -12.06
N ASP A 68 9.87 -20.21 -13.05
CA ASP A 68 10.11 -18.81 -13.41
C ASP A 68 8.84 -18.08 -13.85
N GLU A 69 7.97 -18.73 -14.62
CA GLU A 69 6.67 -18.16 -15.01
C GLU A 69 5.77 -17.87 -13.80
N ALA A 70 5.79 -18.77 -12.80
CA ALA A 70 5.02 -18.58 -11.57
C ALA A 70 5.62 -17.42 -10.73
N ARG A 71 6.95 -17.30 -10.69
CA ARG A 71 7.63 -16.16 -10.05
C ARG A 71 7.26 -14.85 -10.71
N ASP A 72 7.20 -14.80 -12.04
CA ASP A 72 6.88 -13.57 -12.76
C ASP A 72 5.43 -13.16 -12.64
N ARG A 73 4.49 -14.11 -12.67
CA ARG A 73 3.07 -13.87 -12.33
C ARG A 73 2.94 -13.30 -10.92
N MET A 74 3.63 -13.89 -9.93
CA MET A 74 3.64 -13.38 -8.55
C MET A 74 4.25 -11.97 -8.46
N ARG A 75 5.34 -11.67 -9.16
CA ARG A 75 5.94 -10.33 -9.21
C ARG A 75 4.98 -9.32 -9.83
N ALA A 76 4.30 -9.67 -10.93
CA ALA A 76 3.31 -8.81 -11.58
C ALA A 76 2.14 -8.50 -10.66
N GLN A 77 1.58 -9.51 -9.98
CA GLN A 77 0.52 -9.32 -8.98
C GLN A 77 0.98 -8.43 -7.81
N ASN A 78 2.20 -8.62 -7.31
CA ASN A 78 2.74 -7.76 -6.24
C ASN A 78 2.94 -6.32 -6.69
N ARG A 79 3.39 -6.08 -7.94
CA ARG A 79 3.46 -4.74 -8.52
C ARG A 79 2.09 -4.08 -8.59
N SER A 80 1.07 -4.79 -9.10
CA SER A 80 -0.31 -4.30 -9.15
C SER A 80 -0.83 -3.95 -7.76
N ARG A 81 -0.70 -4.85 -6.77
CA ARG A 81 -1.12 -4.59 -5.38
C ARG A 81 -0.41 -3.37 -4.79
N GLN A 82 0.88 -3.20 -5.08
CA GLN A 82 1.64 -2.05 -4.59
C GLN A 82 1.18 -0.75 -5.25
N GLN A 83 0.85 -0.76 -6.54
CA GLN A 83 0.28 0.39 -7.24
C GLN A 83 -1.06 0.79 -6.62
N LEU A 84 -1.97 -0.18 -6.44
CA LEU A 84 -3.27 0.06 -5.81
C LEU A 84 -3.11 0.64 -4.40
N ARG A 85 -2.23 0.06 -3.58
CA ARG A 85 -1.91 0.60 -2.24
C ARG A 85 -1.43 2.05 -2.33
N ARG A 86 -0.51 2.37 -3.25
CA ARG A 86 0.04 3.73 -3.39
C ARG A 86 -1.01 4.74 -3.82
N GLN A 87 -1.96 4.33 -4.66
CA GLN A 87 -3.09 5.17 -5.06
C GLN A 87 -4.00 5.46 -3.85
N SER A 88 -4.27 4.44 -3.02
CA SER A 88 -5.13 4.57 -1.84
C SER A 88 -4.47 5.20 -0.60
N LEU A 89 -3.19 5.63 -0.67
CA LEU A 89 -2.54 6.29 0.45
C LEU A 89 -3.00 7.74 0.61
N SER A 90 -3.23 8.14 1.87
CA SER A 90 -3.44 9.55 2.22
C SER A 90 -2.18 10.39 1.96
N ALA A 91 -2.35 11.71 1.84
CA ALA A 91 -1.23 12.64 1.66
C ALA A 91 -0.20 12.53 2.79
N ARG A 92 -0.67 12.42 4.04
CA ARG A 92 0.18 12.23 5.23
C ARG A 92 1.00 10.94 5.13
N ALA A 93 0.39 9.82 4.76
CA ALA A 93 1.10 8.54 4.62
C ALA A 93 2.11 8.58 3.45
N LYS A 94 1.76 9.25 2.34
CA LYS A 94 2.70 9.46 1.22
C LYS A 94 3.91 10.28 1.66
N GLN A 95 3.72 11.29 2.50
CA GLN A 95 4.80 12.11 3.04
C GLN A 95 5.71 11.31 3.98
N GLU A 96 5.14 10.50 4.87
CA GLU A 96 5.89 9.60 5.75
C GLU A 96 6.73 8.60 4.94
N ASP A 97 6.17 8.00 3.88
CA ASP A 97 6.89 7.10 2.99
C ASP A 97 8.08 7.81 2.30
N ARG A 98 7.91 9.09 1.90
CA ARG A 98 8.99 9.91 1.32
C ARG A 98 10.09 10.21 2.34
N GLU A 99 9.71 10.53 3.58
CA GLU A 99 10.66 10.80 4.66
C GLU A 99 11.48 9.56 4.99
N LYS A 100 10.84 8.40 5.16
CA LYS A 100 11.51 7.11 5.33
C LYS A 100 12.45 6.79 4.17
N GLN A 101 12.08 7.16 2.95
CA GLN A 101 12.97 6.98 1.80
C GLN A 101 14.20 7.89 1.87
N ARG A 102 14.02 9.16 2.27
CA ARG A 102 15.11 10.12 2.46
C ARG A 102 16.06 9.67 3.58
N THR A 103 15.54 9.22 4.72
CA THR A 103 16.38 8.72 5.84
C THR A 103 17.21 7.53 5.43
N ARG A 104 16.61 6.50 4.82
CA ARG A 104 17.34 5.34 4.28
C ARG A 104 18.39 5.71 3.24
N GLN A 105 18.14 6.75 2.43
CA GLN A 105 19.15 7.23 1.49
C GLN A 105 20.31 7.94 2.19
N ARG A 106 20.04 8.72 3.25
CA ARG A 106 21.08 9.36 4.08
C ARG A 106 21.93 8.30 4.79
N GLU A 107 21.29 7.34 5.45
CA GLU A 107 21.95 6.22 6.13
C GLU A 107 22.84 5.44 5.16
N ARG A 108 22.32 5.04 3.99
CA ARG A 108 23.14 4.36 2.98
C ARG A 108 24.36 5.17 2.58
N ARG A 109 24.21 6.48 2.35
CA ARG A 109 25.34 7.36 1.97
C ARG A 109 26.36 7.50 3.09
N GLN A 110 25.92 7.51 4.35
CA GLN A 110 26.82 7.54 5.50
C GLN A 110 27.64 6.26 5.59
N THR A 111 27.02 5.10 5.36
CA THR A 111 27.70 3.78 5.39
C THR A 111 28.53 3.47 4.15
N LEU A 112 28.53 4.31 3.11
CA LEU A 112 29.39 4.10 1.93
C LEU A 112 30.85 4.46 2.24
N ASN A 113 31.77 3.58 1.80
CA ASN A 113 33.20 3.85 1.77
C ASN A 113 33.54 4.94 0.74
N ALA A 114 34.73 5.54 0.82
CA ALA A 114 35.15 6.68 -0.01
C ALA A 114 35.06 6.39 -1.52
N GLU A 115 35.54 5.23 -1.95
CA GLU A 115 35.48 4.76 -3.34
C GLU A 115 34.02 4.66 -3.84
N ALA A 116 33.14 4.01 -3.07
CA ALA A 116 31.73 3.89 -3.41
C ALA A 116 31.00 5.25 -3.44
N ARG A 117 31.43 6.23 -2.62
CA ARG A 117 30.92 7.60 -2.68
C ARG A 117 31.35 8.30 -3.97
N GLU A 118 32.58 8.07 -4.43
CA GLU A 118 33.08 8.62 -5.68
C GLU A 118 32.34 8.01 -6.88
N GLU A 119 32.16 6.70 -6.92
CA GLU A 119 31.43 6.02 -7.98
C GLU A 119 29.98 6.55 -8.10
N LEU A 120 29.33 6.79 -6.96
CA LEU A 120 27.99 7.38 -6.92
C LEU A 120 27.97 8.79 -7.52
N ARG A 121 28.98 9.62 -7.21
CA ARG A 121 29.14 10.97 -7.83
C ARG A 121 29.43 10.87 -9.33
N ALA A 122 30.28 9.94 -9.75
CA ALA A 122 30.62 9.71 -11.16
C ALA A 122 29.38 9.29 -11.96
N ARG A 123 28.58 8.38 -11.42
CA ARG A 123 27.31 7.95 -12.02
C ARG A 123 26.29 9.10 -12.12
N GLU A 124 26.22 9.96 -11.10
CA GLU A 124 25.38 11.17 -11.15
C GLU A 124 25.85 12.15 -12.23
N ARG A 125 27.17 12.41 -12.32
CA ARG A 125 27.76 13.23 -13.39
C ARG A 125 27.39 12.69 -14.78
N LEU A 126 27.46 11.37 -14.97
CA LEU A 126 27.07 10.74 -16.23
C LEU A 126 25.58 10.92 -16.55
N ARG A 127 24.71 10.75 -15.55
CA ARG A 127 23.26 10.97 -15.70
C ARG A 127 22.94 12.41 -16.10
N VAL A 128 23.57 13.38 -15.44
CA VAL A 128 23.40 14.81 -15.76
C VAL A 128 23.90 15.10 -17.19
N ARG A 129 25.06 14.56 -17.58
CA ARG A 129 25.58 14.68 -18.95
C ARG A 129 24.61 14.10 -19.99
N ARG A 130 24.08 12.89 -19.77
CA ARG A 130 23.08 12.27 -20.66
C ARG A 130 21.81 13.11 -20.78
N ARG A 131 21.27 13.60 -19.65
CA ARG A 131 20.07 14.46 -19.65
C ARG A 131 20.33 15.78 -20.39
N ARG A 132 21.50 16.40 -20.21
CA ARG A 132 21.89 17.62 -20.94
C ARG A 132 21.99 17.36 -22.44
N ARG A 133 22.56 16.24 -22.87
CA ARG A 133 22.62 15.86 -24.30
C ARG A 133 21.22 15.65 -24.88
N GLN A 134 20.34 14.95 -24.16
CA GLN A 134 18.95 14.75 -24.58
C GLN A 134 18.19 16.08 -24.70
N LEU A 135 18.33 16.97 -23.72
CA LEU A 135 17.72 18.30 -23.79
C LEU A 135 18.31 19.15 -24.93
N LYS A 136 19.63 19.07 -25.17
CA LYS A 136 20.27 19.76 -26.30
C LYS A 136 19.82 19.21 -27.66
N ALA A 137 19.58 17.91 -27.76
CA ALA A 137 19.07 17.28 -28.99
C ALA A 137 17.56 17.53 -29.21
N ALA A 138 16.80 17.76 -28.13
CA ALA A 138 15.37 18.08 -28.19
C ALA A 138 15.07 19.56 -28.42
N LEU A 139 16.07 20.45 -28.25
CA LEU A 139 15.97 21.84 -28.66
C LEU A 139 16.22 21.93 -30.18
N PRO A 140 15.34 22.58 -30.96
CA PRO A 140 15.60 22.80 -32.38
C PRO A 140 16.93 23.56 -32.52
N ALA A 141 17.74 23.16 -33.51
CA ALA A 141 19.02 23.79 -33.81
C ALA A 141 18.83 25.31 -33.87
N PRO A 142 19.80 26.12 -33.37
CA PRO A 142 19.72 27.56 -33.54
C PRO A 142 19.59 27.82 -35.04
N LEU A 143 18.46 28.42 -35.42
CA LEU A 143 18.23 28.90 -36.76
C LEU A 143 19.46 29.69 -37.17
N HIS A 144 19.99 29.27 -38.31
CA HIS A 144 21.14 29.83 -38.98
C HIS A 144 21.07 31.36 -38.92
N VAL A 145 22.14 31.96 -38.42
CA VAL A 145 22.35 33.40 -38.33
C VAL A 145 22.40 33.96 -39.75
N GLN A 146 21.26 34.32 -40.32
CA GLN A 146 21.17 35.16 -41.52
C GLN A 146 20.27 36.40 -41.35
N GLU A 147 19.70 36.65 -40.17
CA GLU A 147 18.90 37.85 -39.89
C GLU A 147 19.67 38.94 -39.13
N ARG A 148 20.99 39.08 -39.38
CA ARG A 148 21.80 40.12 -38.70
C ARG A 148 21.85 41.47 -39.41
N GLU A 149 21.17 41.66 -40.54
CA GLU A 149 21.31 42.88 -41.34
C GLU A 149 20.02 43.67 -41.65
N ARG A 150 18.87 43.35 -41.05
CA ARG A 150 17.60 44.04 -41.42
C ARG A 150 16.74 44.62 -40.32
N LEU A 151 17.29 44.95 -39.15
CA LEU A 151 16.55 45.74 -38.16
C LEU A 151 17.45 46.77 -37.46
N PRO A 152 17.69 47.96 -38.03
CA PRO A 152 17.89 49.12 -37.20
C PRO A 152 16.52 49.48 -36.59
N HIS A 153 16.47 49.96 -35.35
CA HIS A 153 15.29 50.56 -34.68
C HIS A 153 14.44 49.72 -33.70
N LEU A 154 14.98 48.68 -33.04
CA LEU A 154 14.42 48.24 -31.75
C LEU A 154 15.47 48.38 -30.63
N ARG A 155 15.81 49.64 -30.35
CA ARG A 155 16.40 50.05 -29.07
C ARG A 155 15.29 50.09 -28.02
N LEU A 156 15.65 49.66 -26.81
CA LEU A 156 14.95 49.86 -25.51
C LEU A 156 13.87 48.85 -25.14
N ALA A 157 14.29 47.64 -24.76
CA ALA A 157 13.62 46.92 -23.68
C ALA A 157 14.27 47.37 -22.35
N PRO A 158 13.51 47.67 -21.28
CA PRO A 158 14.11 47.92 -19.99
C PRO A 158 14.77 46.64 -19.47
N GLU A 159 16.07 46.71 -19.23
CA GLU A 159 16.91 45.67 -18.64
C GLU A 159 16.21 45.11 -17.38
N LEU A 160 15.71 43.87 -17.47
CA LEU A 160 15.26 43.15 -16.29
C LEU A 160 16.49 42.94 -15.39
N PRO A 161 16.43 43.33 -14.10
CA PRO A 161 17.58 43.25 -13.22
C PRO A 161 18.06 41.79 -13.14
N THR A 162 19.32 41.58 -13.50
CA THR A 162 19.95 40.27 -13.42
C THR A 162 19.92 39.80 -11.96
N LEU A 163 19.82 38.48 -11.73
CA LEU A 163 19.75 37.86 -10.40
C LEU A 163 20.83 38.40 -9.42
N ARG A 164 21.99 38.80 -9.97
CA ARG A 164 23.09 39.42 -9.23
C ARG A 164 22.72 40.79 -8.65
N GLN A 165 22.06 41.65 -9.40
CA GLN A 165 21.57 42.96 -8.94
C GLN A 165 20.46 42.82 -7.88
N HIS A 166 19.58 41.83 -8.02
CA HIS A 166 18.56 41.55 -7.00
C HIS A 166 19.20 41.08 -5.68
N GLN A 167 20.26 40.26 -5.76
CA GLN A 167 20.98 39.80 -4.57
C GLN A 167 21.75 40.93 -3.89
N GLU A 168 22.29 41.89 -4.66
CA GLU A 168 22.97 43.08 -4.13
C GLU A 168 21.99 44.07 -3.47
N GLN A 169 20.79 44.26 -4.04
CA GLN A 169 19.74 45.06 -3.41
C GLN A 169 19.27 44.49 -2.06
N GLN A 170 19.26 43.17 -1.89
CA GLN A 170 18.96 42.57 -0.59
C GLN A 170 20.07 42.82 0.45
N ARG A 171 21.33 42.98 0.01
CA ARG A 171 22.44 43.34 0.91
C ARG A 171 22.38 44.81 1.34
N GLN A 172 21.89 45.70 0.48
CA GLN A 172 21.74 47.12 0.79
C GLN A 172 20.47 47.47 1.59
N ARG A 173 19.48 46.57 1.64
CA ARG A 173 18.25 46.75 2.43
C ARG A 173 18.37 46.37 3.91
N LEU A 174 19.52 45.89 4.36
CA LEU A 174 19.79 45.70 5.78
C LEU A 174 20.50 46.94 6.32
N PRO A 175 19.88 47.74 7.20
CA PRO A 175 20.61 48.76 7.94
C PRO A 175 21.61 48.04 8.83
N PHE A 176 22.89 48.08 8.47
CA PHE A 176 23.96 47.84 9.42
C PHE A 176 23.93 48.98 10.43
N GLY A 177 23.37 48.71 11.60
CA GLY A 177 23.35 49.64 12.71
C GLY A 177 22.85 48.95 13.96
N GLY A 178 23.78 48.53 14.82
CA GLY A 178 23.49 48.09 16.19
C GLY A 178 24.07 46.74 16.51
N GLY A 179 25.21 46.73 17.18
CA GLY A 179 25.71 45.56 17.87
C GLY A 179 24.67 45.06 18.87
N VAL A 180 24.23 43.83 18.70
CA VAL A 180 23.52 43.09 19.74
C VAL A 180 24.44 41.94 20.10
N GLN A 181 25.00 42.02 21.30
CA GLN A 181 25.67 40.88 21.93
C GLN A 181 24.74 39.68 21.85
N ILE A 182 25.20 38.60 21.24
CA ILE A 182 24.51 37.30 21.32
C ILE A 182 24.80 36.77 22.73
N THR A 183 24.03 37.24 23.70
CA THR A 183 23.93 36.57 24.99
C THR A 183 23.17 35.28 24.73
N LEU A 184 23.90 34.16 24.70
CA LEU A 184 23.29 32.82 24.68
C LEU A 184 22.31 32.71 25.86
N PRO A 185 21.06 32.27 25.65
CA PRO A 185 20.24 31.84 26.78
C PRO A 185 20.86 30.56 27.38
N PRO A 186 21.00 30.45 28.71
CA PRO A 186 21.48 29.23 29.33
C PRO A 186 20.47 28.08 29.14
N PRO A 187 20.94 26.81 29.12
CA PRO A 187 20.08 25.67 28.89
C PRO A 187 19.04 25.51 30.03
N PRO A 188 17.78 25.17 29.72
CA PRO A 188 16.78 24.95 30.76
C PRO A 188 17.13 23.68 31.55
N MET A 189 17.46 23.88 32.82
CA MET A 189 17.60 22.82 33.81
C MET A 189 16.26 22.12 34.07
N GLU A 190 16.39 20.83 34.34
CA GLU A 190 15.34 19.91 34.81
C GLU A 190 14.52 20.53 35.94
N ARG A 191 13.23 20.74 35.69
CA ARG A 191 12.25 21.02 36.75
C ARG A 191 11.22 19.90 36.79
N VAL A 192 11.43 19.07 37.81
CA VAL A 192 10.47 18.27 38.58
C VAL A 192 9.01 18.57 38.22
N ARG A 193 8.35 17.57 37.65
CA ARG A 193 6.89 17.53 37.49
C ARG A 193 6.25 17.37 38.87
N THR A 194 5.74 18.45 39.44
CA THR A 194 4.71 18.37 40.47
C THR A 194 3.38 18.04 39.79
N PHE A 195 2.76 16.95 40.20
CA PHE A 195 1.43 16.52 39.77
C PHE A 195 0.36 17.44 40.38
N PRO A 196 -0.59 17.98 39.61
CA PRO A 196 -1.86 18.40 40.17
C PRO A 196 -2.83 17.21 40.23
N SER A 197 -3.46 17.10 41.40
CA SER A 197 -4.39 16.08 41.85
C SER A 197 -5.69 15.98 41.03
N LEU A 198 -6.20 14.75 40.94
CA LEU A 198 -7.51 14.39 40.43
C LEU A 198 -8.63 14.84 41.40
N PRO A 199 -9.72 15.45 40.92
CA PRO A 199 -10.96 15.44 41.68
C PRO A 199 -11.73 14.14 41.43
N HIS A 200 -11.97 13.48 42.55
CA HIS A 200 -12.91 12.40 42.81
C HIS A 200 -14.33 12.75 42.33
N LEU A 201 -14.90 11.96 41.41
CA LEU A 201 -16.35 11.93 41.19
C LEU A 201 -16.84 10.49 40.97
N GLN A 202 -17.36 9.97 42.08
CA GLN A 202 -18.63 9.28 42.24
C GLN A 202 -19.09 8.27 41.17
N GLN A 203 -19.25 7.06 41.69
CA GLN A 203 -20.03 5.95 41.19
C GLN A 203 -21.45 6.41 40.82
N VAL A 204 -21.93 6.08 39.61
CA VAL A 204 -23.36 5.91 39.35
C VAL A 204 -23.60 4.65 38.53
N THR A 205 -24.36 3.79 39.21
CA THR A 205 -25.11 2.59 38.87
C THR A 205 -25.72 2.55 37.45
N ARG A 206 -25.74 1.35 36.86
CA ARG A 206 -26.51 0.99 35.66
C ARG A 206 -28.03 1.14 35.89
N PRO A 207 -28.79 1.45 34.83
CA PRO A 207 -29.82 0.50 34.36
C PRO A 207 -29.79 0.36 32.83
N SER A 208 -29.83 -0.84 32.24
CA SER A 208 -31.05 -1.58 31.85
C SER A 208 -32.13 -0.71 31.18
N ALA A 209 -32.18 -0.73 29.84
CA ALA A 209 -33.42 -0.78 29.05
C ALA A 209 -33.10 -0.91 27.56
N SER A 210 -33.60 -1.98 26.97
CA SER A 210 -33.81 -2.16 25.53
C SER A 210 -34.82 -1.14 25.02
N LEU A 211 -34.58 -0.48 23.89
CA LEU A 211 -35.65 -0.02 23.00
C LEU A 211 -35.20 -0.04 21.53
N LEU A 212 -36.10 -0.58 20.72
CA LEU A 212 -36.04 -0.78 19.29
C LEU A 212 -36.03 0.56 18.55
N LEU A 213 -35.14 0.73 17.58
CA LEU A 213 -35.43 1.60 16.44
C LEU A 213 -34.79 1.02 15.18
N ALA A 214 -35.65 0.40 14.38
CA ALA A 214 -35.33 -0.10 13.06
C ALA A 214 -35.25 1.08 12.07
N THR A 215 -34.11 1.22 11.41
CA THR A 215 -33.96 2.00 10.18
C THR A 215 -33.37 1.09 9.12
N PRO A 216 -34.13 0.73 8.05
CA PRO A 216 -33.57 -0.03 6.95
C PRO A 216 -32.70 0.89 6.07
N PRO A 217 -31.51 0.44 5.61
CA PRO A 217 -30.75 1.18 4.61
C PRO A 217 -31.39 1.05 3.21
N PRO A 218 -31.22 2.05 2.32
CA PRO A 218 -31.80 2.05 0.98
C PRO A 218 -31.16 0.98 0.07
N SER A 219 -31.97 0.40 -0.82
CA SER A 219 -31.54 -0.56 -1.83
C SER A 219 -30.75 0.16 -2.94
N LEU A 220 -29.60 -0.40 -3.33
CA LEU A 220 -28.69 0.17 -4.35
C LEU A 220 -28.57 -0.67 -5.63
N PHE A 221 -29.53 -1.55 -5.92
CA PHE A 221 -29.54 -2.29 -7.18
C PHE A 221 -30.97 -2.54 -7.69
N PRO A 222 -31.29 -2.19 -8.95
CA PRO A 222 -32.51 -2.63 -9.58
C PRO A 222 -32.34 -4.10 -9.99
N MET A 223 -33.16 -4.98 -9.43
CA MET A 223 -33.32 -6.34 -9.94
C MET A 223 -34.42 -6.32 -11.01
N PRO A 224 -34.20 -6.84 -12.23
CA PRO A 224 -35.29 -7.11 -13.14
C PRO A 224 -36.03 -8.36 -12.63
N GLY A 225 -37.31 -8.19 -12.25
CA GLY A 225 -38.20 -9.29 -11.91
C GLY A 225 -38.75 -9.99 -13.17
N PRO A 226 -39.10 -11.29 -13.09
CA PRO A 226 -39.70 -12.04 -14.19
C PRO A 226 -41.22 -12.16 -14.01
N LEU A 227 -42.01 -11.75 -15.01
CA LEU A 227 -43.39 -12.17 -15.26
C LEU A 227 -43.60 -12.14 -16.79
N ALA A 228 -43.75 -13.28 -17.45
CA ALA A 228 -45.00 -13.98 -17.73
C ALA A 228 -45.66 -13.51 -19.05
N ALA A 229 -45.55 -14.39 -20.05
CA ALA A 229 -46.43 -14.68 -21.20
C ALA A 229 -47.34 -13.57 -21.78
N THR A 230 -47.17 -13.29 -23.09
CA THR A 230 -48.25 -13.48 -24.10
C THR A 230 -47.72 -13.35 -25.54
N SER A 231 -47.99 -14.39 -26.33
CA SER A 231 -48.23 -14.46 -27.78
C SER A 231 -47.87 -13.28 -28.70
N THR A 232 -46.99 -13.51 -29.68
CA THR A 232 -47.32 -13.46 -31.14
C THR A 232 -46.15 -13.92 -32.02
N ILE A 233 -46.44 -14.86 -32.93
CA ILE A 233 -45.69 -15.29 -34.14
C ILE A 233 -46.26 -14.46 -35.33
N PRO A 234 -45.64 -14.27 -36.54
CA PRO A 234 -44.52 -14.99 -37.18
C PRO A 234 -43.40 -14.12 -37.80
N GLY A 235 -42.28 -14.77 -38.18
CA GLY A 235 -41.32 -14.15 -39.10
C GLY A 235 -39.99 -14.89 -39.31
N SER A 236 -40.05 -16.03 -39.99
CA SER A 236 -39.05 -16.64 -40.91
C SER A 236 -37.52 -16.56 -40.69
N ALA A 237 -36.95 -17.78 -40.77
CA ALA A 237 -35.74 -18.20 -41.48
C ALA A 237 -34.34 -18.10 -40.81
N ALA A 238 -33.73 -19.29 -40.72
CA ALA A 238 -32.34 -19.64 -41.07
C ALA A 238 -31.52 -20.34 -39.97
N SER A 239 -31.53 -21.67 -40.08
CA SER A 239 -30.37 -22.58 -40.09
C SER A 239 -29.35 -22.58 -38.94
N GLY A 240 -29.22 -23.74 -38.28
CA GLY A 240 -27.93 -24.15 -37.69
C GLY A 240 -28.00 -25.11 -36.51
N LEU A 241 -28.42 -26.36 -36.72
CA LEU A 241 -28.03 -27.50 -35.86
C LEU A 241 -26.68 -28.06 -36.35
N PRO A 242 -25.91 -28.76 -35.50
CA PRO A 242 -26.16 -30.20 -35.37
C PRO A 242 -26.20 -30.74 -33.94
N THR A 243 -27.13 -31.67 -33.77
CA THR A 243 -27.17 -32.77 -32.80
C THR A 243 -26.20 -33.88 -33.22
N VAL A 244 -25.53 -34.57 -32.27
CA VAL A 244 -25.33 -36.05 -32.09
C VAL A 244 -24.33 -36.21 -30.92
N ALA A 245 -24.77 -36.51 -29.70
CA ALA A 245 -24.78 -37.85 -29.04
C ALA A 245 -23.40 -38.56 -28.93
N SER A 246 -22.95 -38.83 -27.70
CA SER A 246 -22.96 -40.19 -27.13
C SER A 246 -22.22 -40.26 -25.78
N ALA A 247 -22.79 -41.03 -24.88
CA ALA A 247 -22.36 -41.32 -23.52
C ALA A 247 -21.28 -42.41 -23.47
N VAL A 248 -20.41 -42.40 -22.45
CA VAL A 248 -19.95 -43.62 -21.74
C VAL A 248 -19.67 -43.27 -20.29
N ALA A 249 -20.35 -43.99 -19.39
CA ALA A 249 -20.09 -44.06 -17.98
C ALA A 249 -18.94 -45.04 -17.69
N ALA A 250 -18.08 -44.72 -16.73
CA ALA A 250 -17.22 -45.70 -16.07
C ALA A 250 -17.03 -45.32 -14.60
N ALA A 251 -17.81 -45.98 -13.74
CA ALA A 251 -17.51 -46.17 -12.33
C ALA A 251 -16.42 -47.24 -12.17
N ALA A 252 -15.56 -47.12 -11.15
CA ALA A 252 -15.00 -48.20 -10.32
C ALA A 252 -13.68 -47.72 -9.66
N THR A 253 -13.71 -47.47 -8.34
CA THR A 253 -13.11 -48.29 -7.27
C THR A 253 -11.66 -47.95 -6.90
N ARG A 254 -11.51 -47.46 -5.67
CA ARG A 254 -10.25 -47.34 -4.91
C ARG A 254 -9.81 -48.71 -4.39
N PRO A 255 -8.51 -48.93 -4.16
CA PRO A 255 -8.05 -49.80 -3.09
C PRO A 255 -7.19 -49.07 -2.04
N THR A 256 -7.45 -49.42 -0.79
CA THR A 256 -6.70 -49.10 0.43
C THR A 256 -5.42 -49.94 0.56
N PRO A 257 -4.31 -49.42 1.09
CA PRO A 257 -3.17 -50.24 1.49
C PRO A 257 -3.27 -50.73 2.94
N ILE A 258 -3.12 -52.04 3.11
CA ILE A 258 -2.96 -52.78 4.36
C ILE A 258 -1.47 -52.72 4.79
N MET A 259 -1.20 -52.48 6.07
CA MET A 259 0.14 -52.61 6.67
C MET A 259 0.34 -54.02 7.20
N PRO A 260 1.54 -54.63 7.05
CA PRO A 260 1.91 -55.84 7.77
C PRO A 260 2.55 -55.52 9.13
N SER A 261 2.35 -56.47 10.04
CA SER A 261 2.74 -56.54 11.46
C SER A 261 4.25 -56.54 11.71
#